data_AF-A0A2R6Y114-F1
#
_entry.id   AF-A0A2R6Y114-F1
#
_cell.length_a   1.000
_cell.length_b   1.000
_cell.length_c   1.000
_cell.angle_alpha   90.00
_cell.angle_beta   90.00
_cell.angle_gamma   90.00
#
_symmetry.space_group_name_H-M   'P 1'
#
loop_
_entity.id
_entity.type
_entity.pdbx_description
1 polymer ?
#
loop_
_entity_poly.entity_id
_entity_poly.type
_entity_poly.pdbx_seq_one_letter_code
_entity_poly.pdbx_strand_id
1 'polypeptide(L)'
;MRKKMGKTIQMGISGGMVAVFIGSLVLHWPWDQVLILGFFGMLLSGGLFIGLVDRLNQNQGKRLLAVSGLIPGFLIGGGLYPITGSLPLSVLFGLIGGVIWFGGCGVFFIRKLEALQWYVSYNIEIITTFILSIIGTSLGLRFVKMIYTPYEWLNAIFIVILPLILSLCLAIFPGVILARNHRRPTFAATLGLISGAIVSWIGINVAPLLFLPGSGLLWAGLITGGLMILVSIFGIFYPQWSSFLGGLMIFFSILSFVGAAGGLIIGGLLGIYSGSLMGAWVQKEEKVIQSSLEGDENRQAIISEY
;
A
#
# COMPACT_ATOMS: atom_id res chain seq x y z
N MET A 1 16.39 -14.19 -19.30
CA MET A 1 15.30 -13.66 -20.17
C MET A 1 13.98 -13.42 -19.42
N ARG A 2 13.38 -14.41 -18.72
CA ARG A 2 12.07 -14.27 -18.03
C ARG A 2 11.96 -13.09 -17.04
N LYS A 3 12.97 -12.81 -16.22
CA LYS A 3 12.97 -11.66 -15.28
C LYS A 3 12.92 -10.30 -15.98
N LYS A 4 13.50 -10.17 -17.18
CA LYS A 4 13.52 -8.91 -17.94
C LYS A 4 12.14 -8.62 -18.54
N MET A 5 11.50 -9.66 -19.07
CA MET A 5 10.14 -9.59 -19.62
C MET A 5 9.10 -9.17 -18.57
N GLY A 6 9.20 -9.71 -17.34
CA GLY A 6 8.31 -9.31 -16.24
C GLY A 6 8.40 -7.81 -15.92
N LYS A 7 9.62 -7.24 -15.88
CA LYS A 7 9.82 -5.80 -15.62
C LYS A 7 9.26 -4.92 -16.74
N THR A 8 9.47 -5.30 -18.00
CA THR A 8 8.92 -4.60 -19.16
C THR A 8 7.40 -4.52 -19.09
N ILE A 9 6.74 -5.64 -18.78
CA ILE A 9 5.28 -5.70 -18.63
C ILE A 9 4.84 -4.80 -17.46
N GLN A 10 5.51 -4.85 -16.32
CA GLN A 10 5.19 -3.99 -15.17
C GLN A 10 5.32 -2.49 -15.49
N MET A 11 6.35 -2.08 -16.22
CA MET A 11 6.56 -0.67 -16.61
C MET A 11 5.55 -0.18 -17.64
N GLY A 12 5.16 -1.05 -18.57
CA GLY A 12 4.07 -0.77 -19.49
C GLY A 12 2.78 -0.54 -18.71
N ILE A 13 2.38 -1.51 -17.88
CA ILE A 13 1.16 -1.42 -17.07
C ILE A 13 1.16 -0.16 -16.21
N SER A 14 2.27 0.17 -15.53
CA SER A 14 2.32 1.37 -14.70
C SER A 14 2.11 2.65 -15.51
N GLY A 15 2.74 2.80 -16.68
CA GLY A 15 2.51 3.97 -17.54
C GLY A 15 1.11 4.04 -18.14
N GLY A 16 0.51 2.88 -18.45
CA GLY A 16 -0.89 2.84 -18.82
C GLY A 16 -1.79 3.35 -17.71
N MET A 17 -1.53 2.92 -16.47
CA MET A 17 -2.25 3.41 -15.29
C MET A 17 -2.01 4.90 -15.05
N VAL A 18 -0.77 5.43 -15.22
CA VAL A 18 -0.47 6.88 -15.16
C VAL A 18 -1.41 7.64 -16.10
N ALA A 19 -1.45 7.23 -17.37
CA ALA A 19 -2.15 7.99 -18.39
C ALA A 19 -3.67 7.87 -18.27
N VAL A 20 -4.19 6.68 -17.91
CA VAL A 20 -5.62 6.53 -17.57
C VAL A 20 -5.99 7.40 -16.38
N PHE A 21 -5.14 7.44 -15.34
CA PHE A 21 -5.38 8.25 -14.15
C PHE A 21 -5.39 9.76 -14.48
N ILE A 22 -4.41 10.25 -15.25
CA ILE A 22 -4.37 11.66 -15.66
C ILE A 22 -5.58 12.01 -16.54
N GLY A 23 -5.91 11.18 -17.54
CA GLY A 23 -7.04 11.41 -18.43
C GLY A 23 -8.39 11.43 -17.70
N SER A 24 -8.62 10.46 -16.81
CA SER A 24 -9.89 10.31 -16.10
C SER A 24 -10.05 11.29 -14.94
N LEU A 25 -9.08 11.37 -14.03
CA LEU A 25 -9.23 12.11 -12.77
C LEU A 25 -8.83 13.56 -12.87
N VAL A 26 -7.83 13.89 -13.69
CA VAL A 26 -7.31 15.26 -13.77
C VAL A 26 -8.04 16.04 -14.86
N LEU A 27 -8.11 15.45 -16.05
CA LEU A 27 -8.62 16.14 -17.24
C LEU A 27 -10.13 15.97 -17.45
N HIS A 28 -10.78 15.06 -16.70
CA HIS A 28 -12.20 14.72 -16.83
C HIS A 28 -12.58 14.40 -18.29
N TRP A 29 -11.67 13.78 -19.03
CA TRP A 29 -11.89 13.45 -20.42
C TRP A 29 -12.86 12.27 -20.57
N PRO A 30 -13.59 12.20 -21.70
CA PRO A 30 -14.47 11.08 -21.99
C PRO A 30 -13.66 9.77 -22.12
N TRP A 31 -14.28 8.65 -21.74
CA TRP A 31 -13.63 7.35 -21.54
C TRP A 31 -12.88 6.80 -22.77
N ASP A 32 -13.36 7.13 -23.97
CA ASP A 32 -12.72 6.80 -25.25
C ASP A 32 -11.31 7.44 -25.35
N GLN A 33 -11.19 8.71 -24.98
CA GLN A 33 -9.91 9.44 -24.99
C GLN A 33 -8.98 8.97 -23.88
N VAL A 34 -9.53 8.61 -22.71
CA VAL A 34 -8.76 8.06 -21.58
C VAL A 34 -8.09 6.73 -21.94
N LEU A 35 -8.79 5.85 -22.65
CA LEU A 35 -8.24 4.56 -23.08
C LEU A 35 -7.11 4.72 -24.11
N ILE A 36 -7.28 5.65 -25.07
CA ILE A 36 -6.24 5.98 -26.04
C ILE A 36 -5.02 6.54 -25.33
N LEU A 37 -5.20 7.48 -24.40
CA LEU A 37 -4.10 8.03 -23.60
C LEU A 37 -3.43 6.95 -22.76
N GLY A 38 -4.21 6.05 -22.16
CA GLY A 38 -3.74 4.85 -21.46
C GLY A 38 -2.80 4.00 -22.31
N PHE A 39 -3.21 3.69 -23.53
CA PHE A 39 -2.40 2.91 -24.46
C PHE A 39 -1.10 3.63 -24.85
N PHE A 40 -1.18 4.93 -25.16
CA PHE A 40 0.01 5.75 -25.45
C PHE A 40 0.93 5.90 -24.23
N GLY A 41 0.37 6.02 -23.03
CA GLY A 41 1.11 6.01 -21.77
C GLY A 41 1.85 4.70 -21.53
N MET A 42 1.22 3.57 -21.88
CA MET A 42 1.81 2.23 -21.85
C MET A 42 3.00 2.11 -22.82
N LEU A 43 2.85 2.65 -24.04
CA LEU A 43 3.89 2.63 -25.07
C LEU A 43 5.03 3.60 -24.77
N LEU A 44 4.73 4.81 -24.30
CA LEU A 44 5.71 5.82 -23.93
C LEU A 44 6.46 5.39 -22.68
N SER A 45 5.77 4.88 -21.65
CA SER A 45 6.45 4.41 -20.45
C SER A 45 7.29 3.17 -20.75
N GLY A 46 6.73 2.20 -21.48
CA GLY A 46 7.45 1.00 -21.89
C GLY A 46 8.67 1.36 -22.72
N GLY A 47 8.51 2.11 -23.80
CA GLY A 47 9.60 2.45 -24.73
C GLY A 47 10.68 3.35 -24.13
N LEU A 48 10.30 4.51 -23.59
CA LEU A 48 11.27 5.49 -23.07
C LEU A 48 11.89 5.02 -21.75
N PHE A 49 11.11 4.46 -20.82
CA PHE A 49 11.70 4.00 -19.57
C PHE A 49 12.50 2.74 -19.73
N ILE A 50 12.14 1.78 -20.59
CA ILE A 50 13.00 0.60 -20.79
C ILE A 50 14.33 1.02 -21.41
N GLY A 51 14.33 1.95 -22.37
CA GLY A 51 15.56 2.49 -22.97
C GLY A 51 16.44 3.24 -21.95
N LEU A 52 15.85 4.07 -21.09
CA LEU A 52 16.56 4.76 -20.02
C LEU A 52 17.03 3.79 -18.91
N VAL A 53 16.19 2.85 -18.49
CA VAL A 53 16.45 1.90 -17.41
C VAL A 53 17.50 0.86 -17.80
N ASP A 54 17.46 0.34 -19.03
CA ASP A 54 18.46 -0.63 -19.51
C ASP A 54 19.86 0.00 -19.66
N ARG A 55 19.95 1.31 -19.96
CA ARG A 55 21.24 2.03 -19.97
C ARG A 55 21.79 2.31 -18.56
N LEU A 56 20.96 2.29 -17.52
CA LEU A 56 21.31 2.77 -16.16
C LEU A 56 21.61 1.63 -15.15
N ASN A 57 22.40 0.64 -15.59
CA ASN A 57 22.72 -0.64 -14.95
C ASN A 57 23.11 -0.66 -13.43
N GLN A 58 22.92 -1.84 -12.83
CA GLN A 58 23.17 -2.35 -11.44
C GLN A 58 22.48 -1.73 -10.21
N ASN A 59 22.08 -0.45 -10.19
CA ASN A 59 21.35 0.15 -9.03
C ASN A 59 19.84 0.33 -9.29
N GLN A 60 19.25 -0.60 -10.05
CA GLN A 60 17.96 -0.43 -10.76
C GLN A 60 16.75 -0.14 -9.85
N GLY A 61 16.61 -0.80 -8.70
CA GLY A 61 15.44 -0.59 -7.83
C GLY A 61 15.34 0.84 -7.29
N LYS A 62 16.48 1.42 -6.92
CA LYS A 62 16.57 2.74 -6.27
C LYS A 62 16.31 3.89 -7.25
N ARG A 63 16.73 3.75 -8.51
CA ARG A 63 16.47 4.77 -9.55
C ARG A 63 15.02 4.77 -10.02
N LEU A 64 14.34 3.62 -9.98
CA LEU A 64 12.92 3.51 -10.32
C LEU A 64 12.01 4.21 -9.30
N LEU A 65 12.48 4.41 -8.07
CA LEU A 65 11.81 5.25 -7.08
C LEU A 65 11.69 6.72 -7.53
N ALA A 66 12.70 7.26 -8.22
CA ALA A 66 12.64 8.63 -8.75
C ALA A 66 11.51 8.78 -9.77
N VAL A 67 11.25 7.73 -10.55
CA VAL A 67 10.17 7.67 -11.54
C VAL A 67 8.80 7.67 -10.88
N SER A 68 8.64 6.96 -9.77
CA SER A 68 7.37 7.00 -9.03
C SER A 68 7.07 8.40 -8.48
N GLY A 69 8.08 9.26 -8.32
CA GLY A 69 7.91 10.66 -7.92
C GLY A 69 7.30 11.58 -8.99
N LEU A 70 7.21 11.15 -10.26
CA LEU A 70 6.64 11.96 -11.33
C LEU A 70 5.15 12.25 -11.11
N ILE A 71 4.33 11.26 -10.72
CA ILE A 71 2.90 11.54 -10.49
C ILE A 71 2.67 12.39 -9.24
N PRO A 72 3.23 12.07 -8.07
CA PRO A 72 3.19 12.96 -6.91
C PRO A 72 3.57 14.39 -7.29
N GLY A 73 4.65 14.54 -8.06
CA GLY A 73 5.10 15.82 -8.57
C GLY A 73 4.07 16.52 -9.45
N PHE A 74 3.49 15.81 -10.43
CA PHE A 74 2.44 16.34 -11.30
C PHE A 74 1.21 16.79 -10.51
N LEU A 75 0.74 15.98 -9.56
CA LEU A 75 -0.41 16.28 -8.71
C LEU A 75 -0.17 17.49 -7.81
N ILE A 76 1.02 17.60 -7.22
CA ILE A 76 1.42 18.78 -6.44
C ILE A 76 1.50 20.01 -7.35
N GLY A 77 2.05 19.87 -8.56
CA GLY A 77 2.08 20.93 -9.55
C GLY A 77 0.69 21.45 -9.92
N GLY A 78 -0.30 20.57 -10.04
CA GLY A 78 -1.70 20.96 -10.17
C GLY A 78 -2.22 21.73 -8.95
N GLY A 79 -1.83 21.33 -7.73
CA GLY A 79 -2.14 22.05 -6.49
C GLY A 79 -1.48 23.44 -6.38
N LEU A 80 -0.34 23.66 -7.06
CA LEU A 80 0.38 24.93 -7.11
C LEU A 80 -0.15 25.91 -8.18
N TYR A 81 -1.08 25.48 -9.04
CA TYR A 81 -1.65 26.34 -10.09
C TYR A 81 -2.22 27.66 -9.55
N PRO A 82 -3.01 27.69 -8.45
CA PRO A 82 -3.56 28.94 -7.92
C PRO A 82 -2.51 29.97 -7.48
N ILE A 83 -1.29 29.52 -7.15
CA ILE A 83 -0.20 30.37 -6.64
C ILE A 83 0.65 30.90 -7.78
N THR A 84 0.94 30.04 -8.76
CA THR A 84 1.86 30.36 -9.86
C THR A 84 1.18 31.06 -11.03
N GLY A 85 -0.15 30.93 -11.17
CA GLY A 85 -0.93 31.51 -12.26
C GLY A 85 -0.68 30.87 -13.64
N SER A 86 0.20 29.86 -13.73
CA SER A 86 0.58 29.20 -14.99
C SER A 86 0.68 27.70 -14.79
N LEU A 87 -0.25 26.96 -15.38
CA LEU A 87 -0.33 25.50 -15.28
C LEU A 87 0.95 24.78 -15.77
N PRO A 88 1.57 25.16 -16.91
CA PRO A 88 2.81 24.51 -17.36
C PRO A 88 3.96 24.70 -16.37
N LEU A 89 4.07 25.90 -15.78
CA LEU A 89 5.14 26.24 -14.85
C LEU A 89 4.97 25.50 -13.53
N SER A 90 3.73 25.43 -13.03
CA SER A 90 3.39 24.73 -11.79
C SER A 90 3.62 23.22 -11.90
N VAL A 91 3.21 22.61 -13.01
CA VAL A 91 3.46 21.20 -13.32
C VAL A 91 4.96 20.92 -13.44
N LEU A 92 5.72 21.78 -14.12
CA LEU A 92 7.17 21.63 -14.24
C LEU A 92 7.86 21.65 -12.87
N PHE A 93 7.54 22.62 -12.02
CA PHE A 93 8.07 22.68 -10.66
C PHE A 93 7.68 21.46 -9.83
N GLY A 94 6.43 21.04 -9.92
CA GLY A 94 5.94 19.83 -9.26
C GLY A 94 6.70 18.58 -9.70
N LEU A 95 6.86 18.36 -11.00
CA LEU A 95 7.60 17.22 -11.56
C LEU A 95 9.06 17.20 -11.09
N ILE A 96 9.76 18.33 -11.20
CA ILE A 96 11.16 18.45 -10.74
C ILE A 96 11.24 18.16 -9.23
N GLY A 97 10.36 18.77 -8.43
CA GLY A 97 10.30 18.56 -6.99
C GLY A 97 10.03 17.10 -6.61
N GLY A 98 9.09 16.44 -7.30
CA GLY A 98 8.75 15.04 -7.08
C GLY A 98 9.91 14.09 -7.41
N VAL A 99 10.60 14.31 -8.53
CA VAL A 99 11.78 13.52 -8.93
C VAL A 99 12.93 13.71 -7.94
N ILE A 100 13.21 14.94 -7.51
CA ILE A 100 14.25 15.23 -6.52
C ILE A 100 13.89 14.60 -5.17
N TRP A 101 12.64 14.71 -4.73
CA TRP A 101 12.20 14.18 -3.45
C TRP A 101 12.28 12.65 -3.39
N PHE A 102 11.73 11.96 -4.38
CA PHE A 102 11.79 10.49 -4.40
C PHE A 102 13.20 9.99 -4.76
N GLY A 103 13.85 10.58 -5.75
CA GLY A 103 15.19 10.16 -6.19
C GLY A 103 16.30 10.47 -5.18
N GLY A 104 16.18 11.57 -4.45
CA GLY A 104 17.12 11.98 -3.40
C GLY A 104 16.71 11.45 -2.04
N CYS A 105 15.67 12.04 -1.44
CA CYS A 105 15.24 11.71 -0.07
C CYS A 105 14.76 10.27 0.04
N GLY A 106 13.91 9.81 -0.90
CA GLY A 106 13.38 8.44 -0.87
C GLY A 106 14.48 7.37 -0.94
N VAL A 107 15.41 7.52 -1.87
CA VAL A 107 16.57 6.60 -1.98
C VAL A 107 17.46 6.66 -0.74
N PHE A 108 17.69 7.84 -0.18
CA PHE A 108 18.44 8.00 1.06
C PHE A 108 17.78 7.26 2.24
N PHE A 109 16.48 7.43 2.43
CA PHE A 109 15.73 6.76 3.49
C PHE A 109 15.70 5.24 3.31
N ILE A 110 15.43 4.74 2.10
CA ILE A 110 15.42 3.29 1.84
C ILE A 110 16.80 2.70 2.11
N ARG A 111 17.90 3.33 1.67
CA ARG A 111 19.27 2.87 1.99
C ARG A 111 19.53 2.82 3.49
N LYS A 112 19.09 3.83 4.23
CA LYS A 112 19.23 3.87 5.69
C LYS A 112 18.42 2.77 6.36
N LEU A 113 17.20 2.50 5.90
CA LEU A 113 16.35 1.41 6.43
C LEU A 113 16.89 0.03 6.05
N GLU A 114 17.41 -0.17 4.84
CA GLU A 114 18.09 -1.40 4.42
C GLU A 114 19.32 -1.68 5.29
N ALA A 115 20.13 -0.65 5.58
CA ALA A 115 21.29 -0.78 6.47
C ALA A 115 20.89 -1.22 7.89
N LEU A 116 19.71 -0.80 8.36
CA LEU A 116 19.13 -1.22 9.64
C LEU A 116 18.38 -2.56 9.57
N GLN A 117 18.32 -3.22 8.41
CA GLN A 117 17.48 -4.42 8.16
C GLN A 117 15.97 -4.17 8.42
N TRP A 118 15.52 -2.93 8.30
CA TRP A 118 14.13 -2.51 8.49
C TRP A 118 13.35 -2.37 7.18
N TYR A 119 13.98 -2.70 6.05
CA TYR A 119 13.35 -2.65 4.74
C TYR A 119 13.79 -3.85 3.91
N VAL A 120 12.84 -4.47 3.21
CA VAL A 120 13.07 -5.58 2.28
C VAL A 120 12.47 -5.21 0.93
N SER A 121 13.27 -5.28 -0.12
CA SER A 121 12.81 -5.08 -1.50
C SER A 121 11.98 -6.28 -1.97
N TYR A 122 10.95 -6.04 -2.79
CA TYR A 122 10.04 -7.09 -3.27
C TYR A 122 9.66 -6.93 -4.74
N ASN A 123 9.18 -8.00 -5.38
CA ASN A 123 9.02 -8.07 -6.85
C ASN A 123 8.01 -7.07 -7.45
N ILE A 124 7.06 -6.58 -6.65
CA ILE A 124 6.03 -5.61 -7.07
C ILE A 124 6.24 -4.22 -6.45
N GLU A 125 7.43 -3.96 -5.90
CA GLU A 125 7.77 -2.71 -5.19
C GLU A 125 7.45 -1.47 -6.02
N ILE A 126 7.82 -1.45 -7.30
CA ILE A 126 7.59 -0.31 -8.19
C ILE A 126 6.09 -0.01 -8.34
N ILE A 127 5.27 -1.04 -8.58
CA ILE A 127 3.82 -0.85 -8.76
C ILE A 127 3.20 -0.35 -7.45
N THR A 128 3.57 -0.95 -6.33
CA THR A 128 3.03 -0.56 -5.02
C THR A 128 3.48 0.82 -4.57
N THR A 129 4.76 1.17 -4.69
CA THR A 129 5.30 2.51 -4.39
C THR A 129 4.61 3.55 -5.26
N PHE A 130 4.43 3.26 -6.54
CA PHE A 130 3.70 4.09 -7.47
C PHE A 130 2.24 4.33 -7.01
N ILE A 131 1.43 3.27 -6.82
CA ILE A 131 0.02 3.40 -6.39
C ILE A 131 -0.09 4.11 -5.04
N LEU A 132 0.73 3.73 -4.06
CA LEU A 132 0.70 4.31 -2.73
C LEU A 132 1.18 5.76 -2.70
N SER A 133 2.10 6.14 -3.59
CA SER A 133 2.52 7.53 -3.71
C SER A 133 1.36 8.42 -4.21
N ILE A 134 0.58 7.97 -5.20
CA ILE A 134 -0.62 8.67 -5.69
C ILE A 134 -1.63 8.86 -4.57
N ILE A 135 -1.92 7.78 -3.82
CA ILE A 135 -2.85 7.81 -2.68
C ILE A 135 -2.34 8.79 -1.62
N GLY A 136 -1.06 8.69 -1.24
CA GLY A 136 -0.47 9.57 -0.24
C GLY A 136 -0.43 11.04 -0.66
N THR A 137 -0.17 11.35 -1.93
CA THR A 137 -0.24 12.73 -2.43
C THR A 137 -1.67 13.25 -2.39
N SER A 138 -2.63 12.43 -2.82
CA SER A 138 -4.06 12.79 -2.82
C SER A 138 -4.59 13.05 -1.41
N LEU A 139 -4.23 12.19 -0.46
CA LEU A 139 -4.55 12.38 0.96
C LEU A 139 -3.87 13.63 1.51
N GLY A 140 -2.59 13.85 1.18
CA GLY A 140 -1.85 15.03 1.63
C GLY A 140 -2.53 16.32 1.19
N LEU A 141 -2.91 16.41 -0.09
CA LEU A 141 -3.61 17.59 -0.62
C LEU A 141 -4.98 17.81 0.06
N ARG A 142 -5.69 16.74 0.41
CA ARG A 142 -6.94 16.83 1.20
C ARG A 142 -6.68 17.33 2.62
N PHE A 143 -5.62 16.86 3.28
CA PHE A 143 -5.23 17.36 4.60
C PHE A 143 -4.83 18.83 4.58
N VAL A 144 -4.10 19.27 3.55
CA VAL A 144 -3.77 20.70 3.41
C VAL A 144 -5.03 21.57 3.36
N LYS A 145 -6.07 21.14 2.64
CA LYS A 145 -7.36 21.87 2.61
C LYS A 145 -8.06 21.94 3.97
N MET A 146 -7.79 21.00 4.86
CA MET A 146 -8.36 20.98 6.22
C MET A 146 -7.58 21.89 7.18
N ILE A 147 -6.26 22.04 7.01
CA ILE A 147 -5.39 22.84 7.88
C ILE A 147 -5.38 24.30 7.41
N TYR A 148 -6.56 24.94 7.28
CA TYR A 148 -6.64 26.33 6.79
C TYR A 148 -5.73 27.25 7.62
N THR A 149 -4.73 27.86 6.96
CA THR A 149 -3.87 28.87 7.60
C THR A 149 -4.07 30.24 6.97
N PRO A 150 -4.05 31.32 7.76
CA PRO A 150 -4.25 32.68 7.24
C PRO A 150 -3.05 33.21 6.44
N TYR A 151 -1.92 32.50 6.45
CA TYR A 151 -0.68 32.93 5.81
C TYR A 151 -0.48 32.22 4.46
N GLU A 152 -0.56 32.96 3.36
CA GLU A 152 -0.46 32.41 2.00
C GLU A 152 0.84 31.63 1.75
N TRP A 153 1.97 32.16 2.23
CA TRP A 153 3.28 31.50 2.07
C TRP A 153 3.34 30.15 2.80
N LEU A 154 2.67 30.04 3.94
CA LEU A 154 2.63 28.81 4.74
C LEU A 154 1.72 27.76 4.08
N ASN A 155 0.61 28.19 3.49
CA ASN A 155 -0.23 27.32 2.65
C ASN A 155 0.56 26.77 1.44
N ALA A 156 1.37 27.61 0.78
CA ALA A 156 2.23 27.16 -0.32
C ALA A 156 3.21 26.05 0.12
N ILE A 157 3.83 26.23 1.29
CA ILE A 157 4.72 25.22 1.88
C ILE A 157 3.97 23.92 2.17
N PHE A 158 2.78 23.99 2.77
CA PHE A 158 2.00 22.80 3.09
C PHE A 158 1.52 22.06 1.83
N ILE A 159 1.11 22.77 0.78
CA ILE A 159 0.71 22.18 -0.51
C ILE A 159 1.82 21.31 -1.10
N VAL A 160 3.10 21.65 -0.88
CA VAL A 160 4.23 20.89 -1.40
C VAL A 160 4.71 19.84 -0.41
N ILE A 161 5.02 20.24 0.83
CA ILE A 161 5.71 19.38 1.79
C ILE A 161 4.81 18.26 2.30
N LEU A 162 3.56 18.55 2.67
CA LEU A 162 2.69 17.57 3.31
C LEU A 162 2.38 16.39 2.37
N PRO A 163 1.99 16.60 1.09
CA PRO A 163 1.79 15.50 0.16
C PRO A 163 3.08 14.74 -0.19
N LEU A 164 4.24 15.39 -0.25
CA LEU A 164 5.53 14.72 -0.49
C LEU A 164 5.93 13.80 0.67
N ILE A 165 5.78 14.27 1.91
CA ILE A 165 6.05 13.45 3.09
C ILE A 165 5.09 12.26 3.12
N LEU A 166 3.78 12.52 2.98
CA LEU A 166 2.78 11.46 3.09
C LEU A 166 2.91 10.42 1.97
N SER A 167 3.14 10.85 0.73
CA SER A 167 3.38 9.94 -0.40
C SER A 167 4.63 9.08 -0.22
N LEU A 168 5.73 9.64 0.30
CA LEU A 168 6.95 8.87 0.53
C LEU A 168 6.77 7.88 1.69
N CYS A 169 6.14 8.30 2.80
CA CYS A 169 5.84 7.45 3.93
C CYS A 169 4.98 6.25 3.51
N LEU A 170 3.89 6.49 2.76
CA LEU A 170 3.03 5.44 2.24
C LEU A 170 3.75 4.53 1.25
N ALA A 171 4.59 5.08 0.37
CA ALA A 171 5.33 4.27 -0.61
C ALA A 171 6.33 3.31 0.05
N ILE A 172 7.02 3.73 1.11
CA ILE A 172 8.00 2.90 1.83
C ILE A 172 7.32 1.88 2.76
N PHE A 173 6.09 2.15 3.19
CA PHE A 173 5.38 1.40 4.21
C PHE A 173 5.32 -0.12 3.99
N PRO A 174 5.00 -0.67 2.79
CA PRO A 174 4.91 -2.12 2.60
C PRO A 174 6.26 -2.82 2.77
N GLY A 175 7.35 -2.20 2.32
CA GLY A 175 8.69 -2.78 2.47
C GLY A 175 9.14 -2.85 3.93
N VAL A 176 8.70 -1.89 4.76
CA VAL A 176 8.93 -1.90 6.21
C VAL A 176 8.10 -2.98 6.90
N ILE A 177 6.84 -3.14 6.51
CA ILE A 177 5.98 -4.21 7.03
C ILE A 177 6.56 -5.58 6.69
N LEU A 178 6.91 -5.80 5.43
CA LEU A 178 7.46 -7.07 4.96
C LEU A 178 8.78 -7.42 5.67
N ALA A 179 9.64 -6.43 5.94
CA ALA A 179 10.86 -6.64 6.72
C ALA A 179 10.58 -7.17 8.14
N ARG A 180 9.51 -6.67 8.79
CA ARG A 180 9.11 -7.13 10.13
C ARG A 180 8.33 -8.44 10.13
N ASN A 181 7.84 -8.88 8.97
CA ASN A 181 7.02 -10.09 8.85
C ASN A 181 7.77 -11.38 9.25
N HIS A 182 9.11 -11.36 9.26
CA HIS A 182 9.90 -12.54 9.68
C HIS A 182 9.85 -12.82 11.18
N ARG A 183 9.60 -11.80 12.01
CA ARG A 183 9.55 -11.95 13.48
C ARG A 183 8.13 -12.03 14.02
N ARG A 184 7.18 -11.41 13.31
CA ARG A 184 5.78 -11.26 13.73
C ARG A 184 4.88 -11.23 12.49
N PRO A 185 3.62 -11.67 12.55
CA PRO A 185 2.69 -11.67 11.42
C PRO A 185 2.17 -10.25 11.07
N THR A 186 3.08 -9.28 10.90
CA THR A 186 2.76 -7.86 10.69
C THR A 186 2.01 -7.61 9.39
N PHE A 187 2.29 -8.36 8.33
CA PHE A 187 1.57 -8.22 7.07
C PHE A 187 0.11 -8.68 7.21
N ALA A 188 -0.10 -9.84 7.85
CA ALA A 188 -1.44 -10.31 8.15
C ALA A 188 -2.18 -9.34 9.07
N ALA A 189 -1.56 -8.92 10.18
CA ALA A 189 -2.16 -7.97 11.10
C ALA A 189 -2.51 -6.62 10.47
N THR A 190 -1.67 -6.09 9.56
CA THR A 190 -1.98 -4.81 8.88
C THR A 190 -3.15 -4.94 7.91
N LEU A 191 -3.26 -6.05 7.19
CA LEU A 191 -4.45 -6.37 6.40
C LEU A 191 -5.70 -6.50 7.28
N GLY A 192 -5.56 -7.14 8.45
CA GLY A 192 -6.64 -7.28 9.41
C GLY A 192 -7.09 -5.96 10.01
N LEU A 193 -6.16 -5.05 10.30
CA LEU A 193 -6.47 -3.67 10.72
C LEU A 193 -7.25 -2.92 9.64
N ILE A 194 -6.83 -3.00 8.39
CA ILE A 194 -7.53 -2.35 7.26
C ILE A 194 -8.93 -2.95 7.10
N SER A 195 -9.03 -4.28 7.16
CA SER A 195 -10.30 -5.00 7.09
C SER A 195 -11.26 -4.55 8.21
N GLY A 196 -10.81 -4.57 9.47
CA GLY A 196 -11.60 -4.13 10.62
C GLY A 196 -11.98 -2.65 10.54
N ALA A 197 -11.07 -1.79 10.08
CA ALA A 197 -11.35 -0.37 9.87
C ALA A 197 -12.42 -0.13 8.79
N ILE A 198 -12.40 -0.88 7.68
CA ILE A 198 -13.44 -0.82 6.64
C ILE A 198 -14.78 -1.27 7.21
N VAL A 199 -14.80 -2.37 7.97
CA VAL A 199 -16.01 -2.89 8.62
C VAL A 199 -16.59 -1.87 9.60
N SER A 200 -15.74 -1.31 10.48
CA SER A 200 -16.14 -0.27 11.43
C SER A 200 -16.59 1.01 10.75
N TRP A 201 -15.92 1.46 9.67
CA TRP A 201 -16.30 2.65 8.91
C TRP A 201 -17.72 2.55 8.38
N ILE A 202 -18.06 1.42 7.78
CA ILE A 202 -19.42 1.20 7.28
C ILE A 202 -20.41 1.08 8.44
N GLY A 203 -20.04 0.40 9.53
CA GLY A 203 -20.84 0.38 10.76
C GLY A 203 -21.18 1.79 11.27
N ILE A 204 -20.21 2.72 11.25
CA ILE A 204 -20.42 4.13 11.62
C ILE A 204 -21.37 4.84 10.64
N ASN A 205 -21.24 4.60 9.33
CA ASN A 205 -22.10 5.25 8.34
C ASN A 205 -23.55 4.77 8.42
N VAL A 206 -23.78 3.52 8.83
CA VAL A 206 -25.14 2.98 9.05
C VAL A 206 -25.66 3.38 10.45
N ALA A 207 -24.81 3.91 11.32
CA ALA A 207 -25.18 4.24 12.69
C ALA A 207 -26.35 5.25 12.82
N PRO A 208 -26.53 6.28 11.98
CA PRO A 208 -27.67 7.18 12.09
C PRO A 208 -29.04 6.49 11.91
N LEU A 209 -29.09 5.35 11.21
CA LEU A 209 -30.30 4.53 11.07
C LEU A 209 -30.65 3.79 12.37
N LEU A 210 -29.78 3.81 13.39
CA LEU A 210 -29.94 3.14 14.68
C LEU A 210 -30.95 3.80 15.62
N PHE A 211 -31.29 5.07 15.41
CA PHE A 211 -32.23 5.79 16.28
C PHE A 211 -33.70 5.41 16.04
N LEU A 212 -33.97 4.48 15.11
CA LEU A 212 -35.29 3.88 14.92
C LEU A 212 -35.53 2.74 15.94
N PRO A 213 -36.71 2.64 16.56
CA PRO A 213 -37.05 1.54 17.47
C PRO A 213 -36.99 0.18 16.73
N GLY A 214 -36.23 -0.78 17.26
CA GLY A 214 -36.03 -2.12 16.65
C GLY A 214 -34.63 -2.39 16.05
N SER A 215 -33.69 -1.44 16.14
CA SER A 215 -32.44 -1.43 15.36
C SER A 215 -31.22 -2.11 16.01
N GLY A 216 -31.41 -2.96 17.02
CA GLY A 216 -30.29 -3.52 17.82
C GLY A 216 -29.21 -4.27 17.01
N LEU A 217 -29.58 -4.85 15.86
CA LEU A 217 -28.67 -5.60 14.99
C LEU A 217 -27.60 -4.74 14.30
N LEU A 218 -27.83 -3.44 14.10
CA LEU A 218 -26.94 -2.60 13.29
C LEU A 218 -25.67 -2.16 14.05
N TRP A 219 -25.62 -2.27 15.39
CA TRP A 219 -24.39 -2.09 16.19
C TRP A 219 -23.37 -3.23 16.00
N ALA A 220 -23.83 -4.39 15.50
CA ALA A 220 -22.99 -5.55 15.35
C ALA A 220 -21.81 -5.30 14.40
N GLY A 221 -22.00 -4.50 13.33
CA GLY A 221 -20.91 -4.12 12.43
C GLY A 221 -19.80 -3.31 13.11
N LEU A 222 -20.16 -2.35 13.97
CA LEU A 222 -19.18 -1.55 14.71
C LEU A 222 -18.38 -2.42 15.69
N ILE A 223 -19.08 -3.26 16.46
CA ILE A 223 -18.47 -4.14 17.47
C ILE A 223 -17.58 -5.18 16.80
N THR A 224 -18.06 -5.84 15.75
CA THR A 224 -17.27 -6.85 15.01
C THR A 224 -16.04 -6.24 14.36
N GLY A 225 -16.15 -5.08 13.71
CA GLY A 225 -15.00 -4.35 13.17
C GLY A 225 -13.99 -3.96 14.27
N GLY A 226 -14.48 -3.52 15.44
CA GLY A 226 -13.65 -3.24 16.61
C GLY A 226 -12.89 -4.47 17.12
N LEU A 227 -13.56 -5.62 17.20
CA LEU A 227 -12.94 -6.90 17.57
C LEU A 227 -11.89 -7.33 16.54
N MET A 228 -12.15 -7.17 15.25
CA MET A 228 -11.18 -7.45 14.18
C MET A 228 -9.93 -6.57 14.32
N ILE A 229 -10.10 -5.28 14.65
CA ILE A 229 -9.00 -4.37 14.94
C ILE A 229 -8.21 -4.87 16.16
N LEU A 230 -8.88 -5.21 17.26
CA LEU A 230 -8.22 -5.71 18.47
C LEU A 230 -7.44 -7.01 18.23
N VAL A 231 -8.03 -7.99 17.54
CA VAL A 231 -7.35 -9.24 17.16
C VAL A 231 -6.11 -8.95 16.32
N SER A 232 -6.20 -8.01 15.38
CA SER A 232 -5.08 -7.61 14.54
C SER A 232 -3.95 -6.95 15.34
N ILE A 233 -4.29 -6.08 16.30
CA ILE A 233 -3.33 -5.48 17.23
C ILE A 233 -2.66 -6.57 18.08
N PHE A 234 -3.44 -7.51 18.63
CA PHE A 234 -2.89 -8.62 19.39
C PHE A 234 -1.97 -9.50 18.57
N GLY A 235 -2.23 -9.71 17.27
CA GLY A 235 -1.32 -10.44 16.37
C GLY A 235 0.05 -9.78 16.23
N ILE A 236 0.15 -8.45 16.43
CA ILE A 236 1.43 -7.73 16.43
C ILE A 236 2.18 -7.90 17.75
N PHE A 237 1.49 -8.03 18.88
CA PHE A 237 2.11 -8.15 20.21
C PHE A 237 2.40 -9.60 20.62
N TYR A 238 1.52 -10.54 20.26
CA TYR A 238 1.54 -11.94 20.69
C TYR A 238 1.62 -12.90 19.49
N PRO A 239 2.77 -12.97 18.79
CA PRO A 239 2.93 -13.83 17.60
C PRO A 239 2.80 -15.33 17.89
N GLN A 240 3.04 -15.75 19.14
CA GLN A 240 2.90 -17.14 19.59
C GLN A 240 1.47 -17.68 19.45
N TRP A 241 0.47 -16.80 19.45
CA TRP A 241 -0.95 -17.17 19.33
C TRP A 241 -1.48 -16.95 17.91
N SER A 242 -0.60 -16.82 16.92
CA SER A 242 -0.95 -16.51 15.53
C SER A 242 -2.00 -17.46 14.92
N SER A 243 -1.90 -18.76 15.16
CA SER A 243 -2.91 -19.75 14.71
C SER A 243 -4.30 -19.50 15.31
N PHE A 244 -4.36 -19.25 16.62
CA PHE A 244 -5.62 -18.98 17.31
C PHE A 244 -6.22 -17.62 16.92
N LEU A 245 -5.39 -16.56 16.89
CA LEU A 245 -5.80 -15.22 16.46
C LEU A 245 -6.24 -15.21 15.00
N GLY A 246 -5.59 -15.98 14.13
CA GLY A 246 -6.02 -16.18 12.74
C GLY A 246 -7.41 -16.80 12.65
N GLY A 247 -7.68 -17.85 13.44
CA GLY A 247 -9.01 -18.46 13.54
C GLY A 247 -10.09 -17.48 14.04
N LEU A 248 -9.80 -16.72 15.10
CA LEU A 248 -10.69 -15.67 15.60
C LEU A 248 -10.96 -14.59 14.55
N MET A 249 -9.93 -14.19 13.79
CA MET A 249 -10.08 -13.20 12.73
C MET A 249 -11.03 -13.70 11.63
N ILE A 250 -10.90 -14.97 11.20
CA ILE A 250 -11.82 -15.59 10.23
C ILE A 250 -13.24 -15.62 10.81
N PHE A 251 -13.39 -16.02 12.07
CA PHE A 251 -14.68 -16.07 12.74
C PHE A 251 -15.38 -14.71 12.79
N PHE A 252 -14.69 -13.65 13.24
CA PHE A 252 -15.26 -12.30 13.27
C PHE A 252 -15.53 -11.74 11.86
N SER A 253 -14.71 -12.12 10.88
CA SER A 253 -14.94 -11.75 9.48
C SER A 253 -16.22 -12.36 8.93
N ILE A 254 -16.52 -13.63 9.25
CA ILE A 254 -17.79 -14.27 8.88
C ILE A 254 -18.96 -13.61 9.62
N LEU A 255 -18.80 -13.33 10.92
CA LEU A 255 -19.83 -12.68 11.74
C LEU A 255 -20.16 -11.26 11.23
N SER A 256 -19.19 -10.57 10.62
CA SER A 256 -19.40 -9.25 10.02
C SER A 256 -20.41 -9.26 8.87
N PHE A 257 -20.56 -10.38 8.14
CA PHE A 257 -21.57 -10.49 7.08
C PHE A 257 -23.01 -10.46 7.63
N VAL A 258 -23.21 -11.02 8.82
CA VAL A 258 -24.52 -11.03 9.50
C VAL A 258 -24.79 -9.66 10.13
N GLY A 259 -23.77 -9.07 10.77
CA GLY A 259 -23.94 -7.85 11.57
C GLY A 259 -24.00 -6.54 10.79
N ALA A 260 -23.40 -6.46 9.61
CA ALA A 260 -23.29 -5.20 8.86
C ALA A 260 -24.28 -5.06 7.69
N ALA A 261 -25.46 -5.68 7.80
CA ALA A 261 -26.52 -5.64 6.78
C ALA A 261 -26.02 -5.99 5.36
N GLY A 262 -25.31 -7.13 5.22
CA GLY A 262 -24.96 -7.72 3.92
C GLY A 262 -24.02 -6.93 3.00
N GLY A 263 -23.60 -5.71 3.38
CA GLY A 263 -22.94 -4.76 2.48
C GLY A 263 -21.40 -4.84 2.41
N LEU A 264 -20.76 -5.74 3.17
CA LEU A 264 -19.33 -5.64 3.46
C LEU A 264 -18.48 -6.81 2.93
N ILE A 265 -18.78 -7.23 1.70
CA ILE A 265 -18.02 -8.28 0.99
C ILE A 265 -16.50 -8.00 1.03
N ILE A 266 -16.08 -6.76 0.77
CA ILE A 266 -14.66 -6.39 0.71
C ILE A 266 -14.00 -6.50 2.09
N GLY A 267 -14.63 -5.95 3.14
CA GLY A 267 -14.09 -5.98 4.50
C GLY A 267 -13.98 -7.40 5.04
N GLY A 268 -15.05 -8.19 4.92
CA GLY A 268 -15.07 -9.59 5.38
C GLY A 268 -14.10 -10.49 4.60
N LEU A 269 -14.02 -10.37 3.27
CA LEU A 269 -13.06 -11.17 2.48
C LEU A 269 -11.60 -10.82 2.80
N LEU A 270 -11.28 -9.53 2.97
CA LEU A 270 -9.96 -9.11 3.43
C LEU A 270 -9.64 -9.67 4.83
N GLY A 271 -10.65 -9.74 5.70
CA GLY A 271 -10.51 -10.28 7.05
C GLY A 271 -10.25 -11.79 7.06
N ILE A 272 -10.95 -12.56 6.22
CA ILE A 272 -10.68 -13.99 6.02
C ILE A 272 -9.27 -14.19 5.48
N TYR A 273 -8.88 -13.45 4.44
CA TYR A 273 -7.53 -13.54 3.85
C TYR A 273 -6.43 -13.20 4.89
N SER A 274 -6.65 -12.14 5.67
CA SER A 274 -5.80 -11.76 6.81
C SER A 274 -5.71 -12.89 7.84
N GLY A 275 -6.83 -13.47 8.25
CA GLY A 275 -6.89 -14.55 9.23
C GLY A 275 -6.18 -15.81 8.75
N SER A 276 -6.35 -16.19 7.48
CA SER A 276 -5.63 -17.31 6.87
C SER A 276 -4.11 -17.06 6.82
N LEU A 277 -3.68 -15.85 6.45
CA LEU A 277 -2.26 -15.47 6.46
C LEU A 277 -1.68 -15.48 7.88
N MET A 278 -2.46 -15.02 8.86
CA MET A 278 -2.04 -15.02 10.26
C MET A 278 -1.93 -16.45 10.79
N GLY A 279 -2.89 -17.32 10.48
CA GLY A 279 -2.88 -18.71 10.93
C GLY A 279 -1.85 -19.60 10.23
N ALA A 280 -1.46 -19.27 9.00
CA ALA A 280 -0.39 -19.95 8.27
C ALA A 280 1.01 -19.40 8.59
N TRP A 281 1.11 -18.37 9.44
CA TRP A 281 2.39 -17.77 9.77
C TRP A 281 3.15 -18.63 10.78
N VAL A 282 4.41 -18.93 10.47
CA VAL A 282 5.31 -19.72 11.33
C VAL A 282 6.56 -18.90 11.64
N GLN A 283 6.99 -18.92 12.90
CA GLN A 283 8.21 -18.22 13.32
C GLN A 283 9.44 -18.88 12.70
N LYS A 284 10.40 -18.08 12.21
CA LYS A 284 11.59 -18.59 11.51
C LYS A 284 12.43 -19.56 12.36
N GLU A 285 12.53 -19.33 13.66
CA GLU A 285 13.28 -20.19 14.59
C GLU A 285 12.62 -21.56 14.76
N GLU A 286 11.29 -21.59 14.85
CA GLU A 286 10.50 -22.83 14.92
C GLU A 286 10.67 -23.68 13.66
N LYS A 287 10.77 -23.03 12.49
CA LYS A 287 11.01 -23.72 11.22
C LYS A 287 12.37 -24.43 11.16
N VAL A 288 13.42 -23.85 11.77
CA VAL A 288 14.75 -24.48 11.82
C VAL A 288 14.71 -25.74 12.68
N ILE A 289 14.09 -25.66 13.86
CA ILE A 289 13.98 -26.79 14.80
C ILE A 289 13.17 -27.94 14.19
N GLN A 290 12.03 -27.64 13.57
CA GLN A 290 11.22 -28.66 12.89
C GLN A 290 12.00 -29.37 11.78
N SER A 291 12.72 -28.60 10.94
CA SER A 291 13.53 -29.19 9.85
C SER A 291 14.70 -30.05 10.34
N SER A 292 15.29 -29.72 11.50
CA SER A 292 16.33 -30.56 12.09
C SER A 292 15.78 -31.87 12.65
N LEU A 293 14.61 -31.83 13.30
CA LEU A 293 13.98 -33.02 13.88
C LEU A 293 13.52 -34.00 12.80
N GLU A 294 12.91 -33.50 11.73
CA GLU A 294 12.47 -34.31 10.59
C GLU A 294 13.64 -34.93 9.80
N GLY A 295 14.80 -34.25 9.80
CA GLY A 295 16.05 -34.79 9.25
C GLY A 295 16.65 -35.92 10.10
N ASP A 296 16.55 -35.81 11.42
CA ASP A 296 17.04 -36.84 12.35
C ASP A 296 16.13 -38.08 12.37
N GLU A 297 14.80 -37.92 12.32
CA GLU A 297 13.87 -39.05 12.17
C GLU A 297 14.10 -39.82 10.86
N ASN A 298 14.25 -39.12 9.73
CA ASN A 298 14.56 -39.76 8.46
C ASN A 298 15.91 -40.48 8.49
N ARG A 299 16.92 -39.94 9.20
CA ARG A 299 18.20 -40.64 9.40
C ARG A 299 18.04 -41.91 10.24
N GLN A 300 17.23 -41.87 11.30
CA GLN A 300 16.98 -43.03 12.15
C GLN A 300 16.20 -44.12 11.42
N ALA A 301 15.21 -43.74 10.61
CA ALA A 301 14.45 -44.69 9.78
C ALA A 301 15.34 -45.45 8.79
N ILE A 302 16.26 -44.75 8.12
CA ILE A 302 17.22 -45.38 7.19
C ILE A 302 18.14 -46.36 7.93
N ILE A 303 18.62 -46.01 9.13
CA ILE A 303 19.50 -46.91 9.91
C ILE A 303 18.75 -48.16 10.39
N SER A 304 17.45 -48.08 10.65
CA SER A 304 16.65 -49.24 11.07
C SER A 304 16.31 -50.23 9.94
N GLU A 305 16.51 -49.83 8.68
CA GLU A 305 16.27 -50.66 7.49
C GLU A 305 17.50 -51.49 7.04
N TYR A 306 18.68 -51.25 7.63
CA TYR A 306 19.93 -51.97 7.36
C TYR A 306 20.37 -52.81 8.57
#